data_AF-A0A8J7CK85-F1
#
_entry.id   AF-A0A8J7CK85-F1
#
_cell.length_a   1.000
_cell.length_b   1.000
_cell.length_c   1.000
_cell.angle_alpha   90.00
_cell.angle_beta   90.00
_cell.angle_gamma   90.00
#
_symmetry.space_group_name_H-M   'P 1'
#
loop_
_entity.id
_entity.type
_entity.pdbx_description
1 polymer ?
#
loop_
_entity_poly.entity_id
_entity_poly.type
_entity_poly.pdbx_seq_one_letter_code
_entity_poly.pdbx_strand_id
1 'polypeptide(L)' 'EILFARTKYPDASFADLYDPLIMPKDLRKAHEANDRAVLEAYDFPLNIPEEQLQKELLKMYKSLRDFDAFYQSL' A
#
# COMPACT_ATOMS: atom_id res chain seq x y z
N GLU A 1 13.58 -0.64 2.63
CA GLU A 1 13.55 -1.23 3.99
C GLU A 1 12.90 -2.61 4.05
N ILE A 2 11.69 -2.80 3.49
CA ILE A 2 10.98 -4.09 3.48
C ILE A 2 11.84 -5.25 2.96
N LEU A 3 12.54 -5.08 1.83
CA LEU A 3 13.40 -6.12 1.27
C LEU A 3 14.51 -6.53 2.24
N PHE A 4 15.16 -5.56 2.90
CA PHE A 4 16.19 -5.82 3.91
C PHE A 4 15.62 -6.50 5.16
N ALA A 5 14.40 -6.17 5.57
CA ALA A 5 13.73 -6.87 6.67
C ALA A 5 13.48 -8.35 6.31
N ARG A 6 13.03 -8.64 5.08
CA ARG A 6 12.82 -10.02 4.60
C ARG A 6 14.12 -10.83 4.61
N THR A 7 15.26 -10.24 4.22
CA THR A 7 16.55 -10.96 4.16
C THR A 7 17.08 -11.45 5.51
N LYS A 8 16.56 -10.94 6.63
CA LYS A 8 16.95 -11.40 7.98
C LYS A 8 16.34 -12.75 8.38
N TYR A 9 15.39 -13.26 7.60
CA TYR A 9 14.63 -14.47 7.88
C TYR A 9 14.76 -15.47 6.72
N PRO A 10 15.97 -16.02 6.48
CA PRO A 10 16.25 -16.82 5.27
C PRO A 10 15.49 -18.14 5.22
N ASP A 11 15.10 -18.70 6.38
CA ASP A 11 14.39 -19.98 6.47
C ASP A 11 12.85 -19.81 6.47
N ALA A 12 12.34 -18.58 6.53
CA ALA A 12 10.92 -18.29 6.54
C ALA A 12 10.38 -18.18 5.10
N SER A 13 9.24 -18.82 4.84
CA SER A 13 8.50 -18.58 3.59
C SER A 13 7.82 -17.22 3.62
N PHE A 14 7.31 -16.74 2.48
CA PHE A 14 6.46 -15.56 2.48
C PHE A 14 5.14 -15.79 3.24
N ALA A 15 4.63 -17.02 3.33
CA ALA A 15 3.46 -17.28 4.17
C ALA A 15 3.79 -17.00 5.65
N ASP A 16 4.93 -17.48 6.13
CA ASP A 16 5.37 -17.26 7.52
C ASP A 16 5.63 -15.79 7.81
N LEU A 17 6.24 -15.06 6.86
CA LEU A 17 6.54 -13.63 7.02
C LEU A 17 5.30 -12.73 7.01
N TYR A 18 4.21 -13.17 6.38
CA TYR A 18 2.99 -12.38 6.21
C TYR A 18 1.79 -12.88 7.01
N ASP A 19 1.96 -13.93 7.83
CA ASP A 19 0.96 -14.28 8.82
C ASP A 19 0.82 -13.10 9.83
N PRO A 20 -0.39 -12.51 9.97
CA PRO A 20 -0.60 -11.33 10.80
C PRO A 20 -0.22 -11.50 12.28
N LEU A 21 -0.33 -12.73 12.80
CA LEU A 21 -0.05 -13.06 14.20
C LEU A 21 1.44 -13.17 14.48
N ILE A 22 2.23 -13.64 13.50
CA ILE A 22 3.66 -13.91 13.67
C ILE A 22 4.58 -13.02 12.83
N MET A 23 4.04 -12.10 12.02
CA MET A 23 4.84 -11.17 11.22
C MET A 23 5.91 -10.48 12.09
N PRO A 24 7.21 -10.59 11.71
CA PRO A 24 8.29 -9.99 12.48
C PRO A 24 8.13 -8.48 12.66
N LYS A 25 8.49 -7.98 13.85
CA LYS A 25 8.24 -6.57 14.22
C LYS A 25 8.95 -5.57 13.31
N ASP A 26 10.15 -5.87 12.83
CA ASP A 26 10.89 -5.00 11.94
C ASP A 26 10.33 -5.01 10.51
N LEU A 27 9.84 -6.15 10.03
CA LEU A 27 9.09 -6.24 8.78
C LEU A 27 7.78 -5.44 8.87
N ARG A 28 7.04 -5.56 9.96
CA ARG A 28 5.82 -4.76 10.20
C ARG A 28 6.11 -3.27 10.17
N LYS A 29 7.14 -2.81 10.89
CA LYS A 29 7.56 -1.40 10.88
C LYS A 29 7.98 -0.90 9.50
N ALA A 30 8.65 -1.75 8.71
CA ALA A 30 9.04 -1.40 7.35
C ALA A 30 7.82 -1.23 6.42
N HIS A 31 6.76 -2.03 6.61
CA HIS A 31 5.49 -1.83 5.91
C HIS A 31 4.75 -0.59 6.39
N GLU A 32 4.64 -0.37 7.70
CA GLU A 32 4.04 0.86 8.25
C GLU A 32 4.73 2.13 7.73
N ALA A 33 6.06 2.11 7.57
CA ALA A 33 6.80 3.21 6.97
C ALA A 33 6.50 3.39 5.48
N ASN A 34 6.37 2.29 4.74
CA ASN A 34 5.98 2.31 3.34
C ASN A 34 4.54 2.84 3.17
N ASP A 35 3.60 2.42 4.01
CA ASP A 35 2.21 2.87 3.97
C ASP A 35 2.11 4.38 4.23
N ARG A 36 2.89 4.93 5.17
CA ARG A 36 2.96 6.39 5.37
C ARG A 36 3.45 7.10 4.10
N ALA A 37 4.53 6.62 3.48
CA ALA A 37 5.06 7.21 2.26
C ALA A 37 4.06 7.13 1.08
N VAL A 38 3.29 6.04 0.98
CA VAL A 38 2.23 5.89 -0.03
C VAL A 38 1.09 6.87 0.24
N LEU A 39 0.61 6.98 1.49
CA LEU A 39 -0.44 7.94 1.83
C LEU A 39 0.00 9.39 1.55
N GLU A 40 1.24 9.73 1.88
CA GLU A 40 1.84 11.03 1.54
C GLU A 40 1.91 11.25 0.02
N ALA A 41 2.29 10.26 -0.77
CA ALA A 41 2.36 10.37 -2.23
C ALA A 41 0.98 10.57 -2.90
N TYR A 42 -0.09 10.13 -2.24
CA TYR A 42 -1.48 10.34 -2.66
C TYR A 42 -2.12 11.58 -2.02
N ASP A 43 -1.36 12.37 -1.24
CA ASP A 43 -1.85 13.51 -0.45
C ASP A 43 -3.00 13.14 0.51
N PHE A 44 -2.98 11.92 1.06
CA PHE A 44 -3.96 11.44 2.04
C PHE A 44 -3.49 11.60 3.49
N PRO A 45 -4.42 11.84 4.43
CA PRO A 45 -4.07 11.89 5.84
C PRO A 45 -3.65 10.51 6.35
N LEU A 46 -2.63 10.46 7.22
CA LEU A 46 -2.07 9.22 7.76
C LEU A 46 -3.09 8.36 8.55
N ASN A 47 -4.16 8.98 9.04
CA ASN A 47 -5.23 8.33 9.80
C ASN A 47 -6.55 8.25 9.02
N ILE A 48 -6.49 8.27 7.69
CA ILE A 48 -7.67 8.07 6.85
C ILE A 48 -8.38 6.74 7.20
N PRO A 49 -9.71 6.73 7.46
CA PRO A 49 -10.45 5.49 7.64
C PRO A 49 -10.41 4.63 6.37
N GLU A 50 -10.33 3.31 6.52
CA GLU A 50 -10.17 2.39 5.38
C GLU A 50 -11.30 2.54 4.34
N GLU A 51 -12.55 2.65 4.77
CA GLU A 51 -13.70 2.87 3.88
C GLU A 51 -13.56 4.17 3.07
N GLN A 52 -13.07 5.23 3.70
CA GLN A 52 -12.84 6.52 3.05
C GLN A 52 -11.66 6.44 2.08
N LEU A 53 -10.57 5.75 2.43
CA LEU A 53 -9.44 5.49 1.53
C LEU A 53 -9.89 4.75 0.27
N GLN A 54 -10.63 3.64 0.43
CA GLN A 54 -11.16 2.85 -0.70
C GLN A 54 -12.05 3.72 -1.61
N LYS A 55 -12.91 4.56 -1.02
CA LYS A 55 -13.79 5.45 -1.76
C LYS A 55 -13.02 6.50 -2.56
N GLU A 56 -12.01 7.16 -1.98
CA GLU A 56 -11.20 8.14 -2.70
C GLU A 56 -10.38 7.50 -3.82
N LEU A 57 -9.78 6.33 -3.58
CA LEU A 57 -9.06 5.57 -4.61
C LEU A 57 -9.98 5.20 -5.81
N LEU A 58 -11.22 4.77 -5.55
CA LEU A 58 -12.19 4.46 -6.61
C LEU A 58 -12.60 5.70 -7.42
N LYS A 59 -12.70 6.88 -6.80
CA LYS A 59 -12.95 8.14 -7.52
C LYS A 59 -11.77 8.52 -8.43
N MET A 60 -10.54 8.37 -7.94
CA MET A 60 -9.33 8.62 -8.73
C MET A 60 -9.27 7.68 -9.94
N TYR A 61 -9.53 6.38 -9.72
CA TYR A 61 -9.60 5.40 -10.80
C TYR A 61 -10.65 5.77 -11.86
N LYS A 62 -11.86 6.15 -11.44
CA LYS A 62 -12.90 6.59 -12.38
C LYS A 62 -12.45 7.80 -13.19
N SER A 63 -11.83 8.79 -12.54
CA SER A 63 -11.37 10.02 -13.20
C SER A 63 -10.29 9.74 -14.25
N LEU A 64 -9.33 8.85 -13.94
CA LEU A 64 -8.32 8.39 -14.90
C LEU A 64 -8.98 7.67 -16.09
N ARG A 65 -9.92 6.77 -15.82
CA ARG A 65 -10.65 6.06 -16.88
C ARG A 65 -11.45 7.00 -17.78
N ASP A 66 -12.14 7.98 -17.21
CA ASP A 66 -12.95 8.94 -17.95
C ASP A 66 -12.05 9.86 -18.80
N PHE A 67 -10.89 10.27 -18.26
CA PHE A 67 -9.87 11.01 -19.00
C PHE A 67 -9.29 10.20 -20.17
N ASP A 68 -8.93 8.94 -19.94
CA ASP A 68 -8.41 8.06 -20.99
C ASP A 68 -9.45 7.84 -22.09
N ALA A 69 -10.71 7.60 -21.74
CA ALA A 69 -11.80 7.42 -22.71
C ALA A 69 -12.02 8.69 -23.54
N PHE A 70 -11.96 9.87 -22.91
CA PHE A 70 -12.01 11.15 -23.61
C PHE A 70 -10.82 11.30 -24.57
N TYR A 71 -9.59 11.03 -24.11
CA TYR A 71 -8.38 11.17 -24.94
C TYR A 71 -8.36 10.23 -26.15
N GLN A 72 -8.86 9.01 -26.01
CA GLN A 72 -8.99 8.06 -27.14
C GLN A 72 -10.12 8.42 -28.12
N SER A 73 -11.03 9.32 -27.74
CA SER A 73 -12.11 9.81 -28.61
C SER A 73 -11.74 11.07 -29.40
N LEU A 74 -10.59 11.68 -29.11
CA LEU A 74 -10.00 12.80 -29.85
C LEU A 74 -9.21 12.29 -31.08
#